data_AF-A0AAV6TQP0-F1
#
_entry.id   AF-A0AAV6TQP0-F1
#
_cell.length_a   1.000
_cell.length_b   1.000
_cell.length_c   1.000
_cell.angle_alpha   90.00
_cell.angle_beta   90.00
_cell.angle_gamma   90.00
#
_symmetry.space_group_name_H-M   'P 1'
#
loop_
_entity.id
_entity.type
_entity.pdbx_description
1 polymer ?
#
loop_
_entity_poly.entity_id
_entity_poly.type
_entity_poly.pdbx_seq_one_letter_code
_entity_poly.pdbx_strand_id
1 'polypeptide(L)'
;MDPKVGNRQKRSPQRECAVHRPHESVQQDGFQERYNNEDELKENIIAFLPVTEVIPVYEQLCDSEFSEDEFSPLLDYIDDTWIGRILRGNRRREPTFPLHIWNQNDNVKDSLERTNNSVEGWHNAFRLLVGSSHPTIWKIIEAFKKQQNVTEVKLVHYGRGDKKFQKKVYARVTKSLFHLVANYDSKDPLKFLSGIVHNFNY
;
A
#
# COMPACT_ATOMS: atom_id res chain seq x y z
N MET A 1 -42.56 -14.00 43.85
CA MET A 1 -43.04 -13.21 42.69
C MET A 1 -41.82 -12.47 42.16
N ASP A 2 -41.14 -13.11 41.23
CA ASP A 2 -39.79 -12.81 40.78
C ASP A 2 -39.70 -11.54 39.90
N PRO A 3 -38.62 -10.75 40.00
CA PRO A 3 -38.28 -9.78 38.97
C PRO A 3 -37.58 -10.49 37.80
N LYS A 4 -38.15 -10.33 36.60
CA LYS A 4 -37.59 -10.85 35.34
C LYS A 4 -36.18 -10.32 35.09
N VAL A 5 -35.21 -11.23 35.10
CA VAL A 5 -33.83 -11.00 34.65
C VAL A 5 -33.84 -10.80 33.13
N GLY A 6 -33.69 -9.55 32.70
CA GLY A 6 -33.45 -9.19 31.30
C GLY A 6 -32.01 -9.49 30.91
N ASN A 7 -31.82 -10.60 30.19
CA ASN A 7 -30.55 -11.07 29.69
C ASN A 7 -29.99 -10.11 28.62
N ARG A 8 -29.12 -9.15 29.01
CA ARG A 8 -28.29 -8.40 28.04
C ARG A 8 -27.08 -9.23 27.68
N GLN A 9 -27.20 -10.03 26.62
CA GLN A 9 -26.04 -10.54 25.89
C GLN A 9 -25.18 -9.36 25.44
N LYS A 10 -24.02 -9.17 26.08
CA LYS A 10 -22.95 -8.31 25.57
C LYS A 10 -22.53 -8.88 24.22
N ARG A 11 -22.92 -8.22 23.12
CA ARG A 11 -22.39 -8.54 21.80
C ARG A 11 -20.90 -8.20 21.81
N SER A 12 -20.09 -9.21 21.58
CA SER A 12 -18.66 -9.08 21.29
C SER A 12 -18.46 -8.08 20.15
N PRO A 13 -17.51 -7.13 20.23
CA PRO A 13 -17.18 -6.32 19.08
C PRO A 13 -16.66 -7.26 18.00
N GLN A 14 -17.38 -7.33 16.89
CA GLN A 14 -16.86 -7.91 15.67
C GLN A 14 -15.59 -7.13 15.35
N ARG A 15 -14.44 -7.80 15.40
CA ARG A 15 -13.17 -7.23 14.92
C ARG A 15 -13.33 -7.12 13.42
N GLU A 16 -13.80 -5.96 12.95
CA GLU A 16 -13.62 -5.55 11.57
C GLU A 16 -12.11 -5.51 11.34
N CYS A 17 -11.63 -6.35 10.41
CA CYS A 17 -10.29 -6.23 9.86
C CYS A 17 -10.24 -4.93 9.05
N ALA A 18 -10.15 -3.80 9.74
CA ALA A 18 -9.72 -2.55 9.15
C ALA A 18 -8.28 -2.78 8.71
N VAL A 19 -8.03 -2.73 7.41
CA VAL A 19 -6.70 -2.55 6.85
C VAL A 19 -6.21 -1.22 7.42
N HIS A 20 -5.53 -1.26 8.56
CA HIS A 20 -5.01 -0.09 9.23
C HIS A 20 -4.01 0.53 8.25
N ARG A 21 -4.39 1.66 7.65
CA ARG A 21 -3.50 2.36 6.73
C ARG A 21 -2.30 2.86 7.55
N PRO A 22 -1.05 2.70 7.08
CA PRO A 22 0.13 3.16 7.80
C PRO A 22 0.02 4.63 8.24
N HIS A 23 -0.62 5.48 7.42
CA HIS A 23 -0.88 6.88 7.71
C HIS A 23 -1.72 7.14 8.99
N GLU A 24 -2.56 6.21 9.44
CA GLU A 24 -3.39 6.36 10.65
C GLU A 24 -2.61 6.03 11.94
N SER A 25 -1.61 5.15 11.88
CA SER A 25 -0.73 4.85 13.02
C SER A 25 0.30 5.97 13.23
N VAL A 26 0.87 6.47 12.13
CA VAL A 26 1.80 7.60 12.09
C VAL A 26 1.16 8.89 12.64
N GLN A 27 -0.16 9.04 12.48
CA GLN A 27 -0.94 10.15 13.04
C GLN A 27 -1.01 10.13 14.58
N GLN A 28 -0.96 8.96 15.22
CA GLN A 28 -1.06 8.85 16.68
C GLN A 28 0.27 9.15 17.38
N ASP A 29 1.39 8.86 16.73
CA ASP A 29 2.73 8.93 17.34
C ASP A 29 3.47 10.26 17.07
N GLY A 30 2.81 11.25 16.45
CA GLY A 30 3.38 12.60 16.25
C GLY A 30 4.41 12.72 15.13
N PHE A 31 4.55 11.69 14.28
CA PHE A 31 5.49 11.67 13.15
C PHE A 31 4.97 12.37 11.88
N GLN A 32 3.84 13.07 11.97
CA GLN A 32 3.12 13.65 10.84
C GLN A 32 3.92 14.73 10.06
N GLU A 33 4.77 15.51 10.74
CA GLU A 33 5.62 16.50 10.06
C GLU A 33 6.82 15.87 9.34
N ARG A 34 7.30 14.71 9.82
CA ARG A 34 8.42 13.95 9.21
C ARG A 34 7.96 13.09 8.03
N TYR A 35 6.74 12.56 8.08
CA TYR A 35 6.15 11.78 6.99
C TYR A 35 5.90 12.59 5.70
N ASN A 36 5.67 13.91 5.82
CA ASN A 36 5.33 14.76 4.69
C ASN A 36 6.54 15.21 3.84
N ASN A 37 7.76 15.02 4.32
CA ASN A 37 8.97 15.45 3.62
C ASN A 37 10.05 14.36 3.73
N GLU A 38 10.40 13.75 2.61
CA GLU A 38 11.52 12.80 2.40
C GLU A 38 11.33 11.30 2.77
N ASP A 39 10.48 10.92 3.72
CA ASP A 39 10.42 9.52 4.20
C ASP A 39 9.41 8.57 3.49
N GLU A 40 8.38 9.09 2.80
CA GLU A 40 7.50 8.28 1.93
C GLU A 40 8.28 7.49 0.85
N LEU A 41 9.44 8.02 0.48
CA LEU A 41 10.35 7.42 -0.49
C LEU A 41 11.08 6.21 0.05
N LYS A 42 11.45 6.15 1.34
CA LYS A 42 12.30 5.09 1.90
C LYS A 42 11.51 3.84 2.31
N GLU A 43 10.29 4.01 2.81
CA GLU A 43 9.46 2.89 3.28
C GLU A 43 8.96 1.96 2.16
N ASN A 44 8.98 2.41 0.90
CA ASN A 44 8.46 1.64 -0.24
C ASN A 44 9.53 1.08 -1.20
N ILE A 45 10.82 1.32 -0.96
CA ILE A 45 11.88 0.91 -1.91
C ILE A 45 12.11 -0.59 -1.84
N ILE A 46 12.10 -1.14 -0.63
CA ILE A 46 12.26 -2.57 -0.39
C ILE A 46 11.11 -3.39 -1.01
N ALA A 47 9.95 -2.77 -1.27
CA ALA A 47 8.85 -3.41 -1.97
C ALA A 47 9.20 -3.77 -3.43
N PHE A 48 10.22 -3.13 -4.01
CA PHE A 48 10.69 -3.44 -5.36
C PHE A 48 11.76 -4.54 -5.40
N LEU A 49 12.26 -5.02 -4.25
CA LEU A 49 13.15 -6.17 -4.21
C LEU A 49 12.38 -7.46 -4.49
N PRO A 50 13.02 -8.50 -5.04
CA PRO A 50 12.46 -9.84 -5.01
C PRO A 50 12.08 -10.21 -3.57
N VAL A 51 10.92 -10.85 -3.38
CA VAL A 51 10.38 -11.17 -2.04
C VAL A 51 11.40 -11.92 -1.16
N THR A 52 12.22 -12.77 -1.76
CA THR A 52 13.28 -13.53 -1.08
C THR A 52 14.43 -12.67 -0.56
N GLU A 53 14.67 -11.52 -1.18
CA GLU A 53 15.77 -10.59 -0.86
C GLU A 53 15.33 -9.48 0.10
N VAL A 54 14.03 -9.32 0.35
CA VAL A 54 13.50 -8.25 1.21
C VAL A 54 14.09 -8.31 2.62
N ILE A 55 14.05 -9.48 3.28
CA ILE A 55 14.53 -9.62 4.66
C ILE A 55 16.06 -9.47 4.74
N PRO A 56 16.87 -10.19 3.94
CA PRO A 56 18.34 -10.06 3.99
C PRO A 56 18.83 -8.63 3.75
N VAL A 57 18.25 -7.92 2.77
CA VAL A 57 18.66 -6.56 2.45
C VAL A 57 18.18 -5.58 3.52
N TYR A 58 17.00 -5.78 4.10
CA TYR A 58 16.53 -4.97 5.23
C TYR A 58 17.43 -5.10 6.46
N GLU A 59 17.82 -6.32 6.83
CA GLU A 59 18.77 -6.55 7.93
C GLU A 59 20.12 -5.86 7.65
N GLN A 60 20.63 -5.97 6.41
CA GLN A 60 21.86 -5.28 6.00
C GLN A 60 21.77 -3.75 6.14
N LEU A 61 20.61 -3.15 5.84
CA LEU A 61 20.38 -1.71 6.01
C LEU A 61 20.36 -1.31 7.49
N CYS A 62 19.68 -2.10 8.33
CA CYS A 62 19.63 -1.86 9.77
C CYS A 62 21.04 -1.92 10.41
N ASP A 63 21.88 -2.84 9.95
CA ASP A 63 23.25 -3.00 10.45
C ASP A 63 24.23 -1.90 9.98
N SER A 64 23.91 -1.13 8.93
CA SER A 64 24.85 -0.17 8.33
C SER A 64 24.73 1.26 8.85
N GLU A 65 23.57 1.91 8.65
CA GLU A 65 23.41 3.37 8.79
C GLU A 65 22.20 3.79 9.64
N PHE A 66 21.31 2.86 10.01
CA PHE A 66 20.04 3.17 10.69
C PHE A 66 20.01 2.78 12.17
N SER A 67 21.12 2.33 12.74
CA SER A 67 21.26 1.93 14.16
C SER A 67 21.27 3.12 15.14
N GLU A 68 20.82 4.31 14.75
CA GLU A 68 20.71 5.44 15.67
C GLU A 68 19.46 5.29 16.54
N ASP A 69 19.60 5.52 17.86
CA ASP A 69 18.51 5.39 18.83
C ASP A 69 17.25 6.18 18.44
N GLU A 70 17.41 7.25 17.63
CA GLU A 70 16.31 8.09 17.13
C GLU A 70 15.33 7.34 16.22
N PHE A 71 15.78 6.35 15.44
CA PHE A 71 14.92 5.59 14.52
C PHE A 71 14.30 4.34 15.14
N SER A 72 14.62 4.01 16.39
CA SER A 72 14.13 2.80 17.07
C SER A 72 12.60 2.62 17.00
N PRO A 73 11.76 3.66 17.28
CA PRO A 73 10.31 3.50 17.20
C PRO A 73 9.81 3.18 15.79
N LEU A 74 10.46 3.76 14.76
CA LEU A 74 10.11 3.52 13.37
C LEU A 74 10.53 2.11 12.92
N LEU A 75 11.74 1.68 13.29
CA LEU A 75 12.22 0.34 12.99
C LEU A 75 11.36 -0.72 13.69
N ASP A 76 10.97 -0.50 14.95
CA ASP A 76 10.05 -1.36 15.69
C ASP A 76 8.70 -1.50 14.98
N TYR A 77 8.17 -0.40 14.44
CA TYR A 77 6.95 -0.41 13.66
C TYR A 77 7.10 -1.19 12.36
N ILE A 78 8.20 -0.99 11.62
CA ILE A 78 8.48 -1.71 10.37
C ILE A 78 8.63 -3.22 10.64
N ASP A 79 9.34 -3.58 11.70
CA ASP A 79 9.51 -4.96 12.15
C ASP A 79 8.18 -5.61 12.54
N ASP A 80 7.29 -4.94 13.28
CA ASP A 80 6.01 -5.54 13.66
C ASP A 80 5.00 -5.58 12.49
N THR A 81 5.08 -4.60 11.59
CA THR A 81 4.04 -4.39 10.56
C THR A 81 4.35 -5.12 9.26
N TRP A 82 5.59 -5.04 8.78
CA TRP A 82 5.95 -5.40 7.39
C TRP A 82 6.96 -6.54 7.29
N ILE A 83 7.93 -6.61 8.21
CA ILE A 83 9.08 -7.53 8.10
C ILE A 83 8.94 -8.74 9.04
N GLY A 84 8.37 -8.54 10.23
CA GLY A 84 8.14 -9.54 11.28
C GLY A 84 9.27 -9.53 12.32
N ARG A 85 9.01 -9.20 13.59
CA ARG A 85 10.05 -9.09 14.63
C ARG A 85 10.77 -10.42 14.92
N ILE A 86 12.09 -10.38 15.14
CA ILE A 86 12.87 -11.53 15.64
C ILE A 86 12.60 -11.73 17.14
N LEU A 87 12.15 -12.92 17.52
CA LEU A 87 11.90 -13.33 18.90
C LEU A 87 13.10 -14.09 19.48
N ARG A 88 13.08 -14.27 20.81
CA ARG A 88 14.05 -15.12 21.52
C ARG A 88 14.11 -16.52 20.90
N GLY A 89 15.33 -16.98 20.61
CA GLY A 89 15.56 -18.26 19.92
C GLY A 89 15.62 -18.17 18.40
N ASN A 90 15.86 -16.97 17.85
CA ASN A 90 16.04 -16.72 16.42
C ASN A 90 14.83 -17.13 15.56
N ARG A 91 13.62 -16.98 16.11
CA ARG A 91 12.36 -17.24 15.40
C ARG A 91 11.74 -15.91 15.00
N ARG A 92 11.39 -15.75 13.72
CA ARG A 92 10.71 -14.56 13.23
C ARG A 92 9.20 -14.69 13.45
N ARG A 93 8.58 -13.67 14.05
CA ARG A 93 7.11 -13.57 14.14
C ARG A 93 6.56 -13.22 12.75
N GLU A 94 5.37 -13.73 12.41
CA GLU A 94 4.69 -13.28 11.19
C GLU A 94 4.36 -11.78 11.27
N PRO A 95 4.65 -11.00 10.22
CA PRO A 95 4.27 -9.60 10.16
C PRO A 95 2.74 -9.44 10.08
N THR A 96 2.26 -8.26 10.48
CA THR A 96 0.83 -7.90 10.34
C THR A 96 0.36 -8.01 8.88
N PHE A 97 1.22 -7.59 7.94
CA PHE A 97 0.98 -7.73 6.51
C PHE A 97 2.03 -8.64 5.87
N PRO A 98 1.64 -9.82 5.35
CA PRO A 98 2.54 -10.71 4.63
C PRO A 98 3.27 -10.03 3.46
N LEU A 99 4.55 -10.37 3.27
CA LEU A 99 5.43 -9.77 2.24
C LEU A 99 4.82 -9.74 0.84
N HIS A 100 4.22 -10.84 0.42
CA HIS A 100 3.65 -10.98 -0.93
C HIS A 100 2.45 -10.05 -1.20
N ILE A 101 1.81 -9.49 -0.16
CA ILE A 101 0.66 -8.60 -0.32
C ILE A 101 1.10 -7.17 -0.66
N TRP A 102 2.19 -6.71 -0.06
CA TRP A 102 2.66 -5.32 -0.23
C TRP A 102 3.82 -5.18 -1.24
N ASN A 103 4.51 -6.27 -1.56
CA ASN A 103 5.58 -6.28 -2.55
C ASN A 103 5.08 -5.85 -3.94
N GLN A 104 5.91 -5.07 -4.64
CA GLN A 104 5.62 -4.47 -5.95
C GLN A 104 6.52 -5.01 -7.06
N ASN A 105 7.46 -5.92 -6.77
CA ASN A 105 8.41 -6.45 -7.76
C ASN A 105 7.69 -7.12 -8.92
N ASP A 106 6.76 -8.04 -8.63
CA ASP A 106 6.00 -8.75 -9.65
C ASP A 106 5.02 -7.82 -10.37
N ASN A 107 4.36 -6.90 -9.65
CA ASN A 107 3.51 -5.88 -10.26
C ASN A 107 4.25 -5.02 -11.28
N VAL A 108 5.51 -4.66 -11.00
CA VAL A 108 6.35 -3.91 -11.96
C VAL A 108 6.71 -4.76 -13.17
N LYS A 109 7.05 -6.03 -12.98
CA LYS A 109 7.36 -6.96 -14.09
C LYS A 109 6.15 -7.17 -15.00
N ASP A 110 4.98 -7.33 -14.41
CA ASP A 110 3.72 -7.56 -15.12
C ASP A 110 3.08 -6.28 -15.65
N SER A 111 3.73 -5.12 -15.45
CA SER A 111 3.22 -3.81 -15.84
C SER A 111 1.84 -3.50 -15.25
N LEU A 112 1.56 -4.00 -14.05
CA LEU A 112 0.34 -3.75 -13.29
C LEU A 112 0.36 -2.37 -12.63
N GLU A 113 -0.83 -1.88 -12.28
CA GLU A 113 -0.98 -0.61 -11.59
C GLU A 113 -0.40 -0.73 -10.16
N ARG A 114 0.65 0.06 -9.88
CA ARG A 114 1.40 0.03 -8.60
C ARG A 114 0.63 0.62 -7.42
N THR A 115 -0.30 1.53 -7.70
CA THR A 115 -1.06 2.24 -6.67
C THR A 115 -2.55 2.01 -6.89
N ASN A 116 -3.31 2.09 -5.81
CA ASN A 116 -4.76 2.07 -5.81
C ASN A 116 -5.40 3.33 -6.43
N ASN A 117 -4.63 4.22 -7.08
CA ASN A 117 -5.10 5.52 -7.58
C ASN A 117 -6.27 5.38 -8.58
N SER A 118 -6.31 4.31 -9.37
CA SER A 118 -7.45 4.02 -10.23
C SER A 118 -8.72 3.71 -9.45
N VAL A 119 -8.58 2.96 -8.35
CA VAL A 119 -9.63 2.61 -7.41
C VAL A 119 -10.08 3.85 -6.63
N GLU A 120 -9.15 4.66 -6.12
CA GLU A 120 -9.44 5.94 -5.45
C GLU A 120 -10.14 6.93 -6.39
N GLY A 121 -9.65 7.04 -7.62
CA GLY A 121 -10.28 7.84 -8.67
C GLY A 121 -11.70 7.36 -8.99
N TRP A 122 -11.91 6.04 -9.05
CA TRP A 122 -13.25 5.46 -9.22
C TRP A 122 -14.15 5.73 -8.01
N HIS A 123 -13.67 5.54 -6.79
CA HIS A 123 -14.42 5.82 -5.57
C HIS A 123 -14.80 7.29 -5.45
N ASN A 124 -13.89 8.20 -5.78
CA ASN A 124 -14.15 9.63 -5.78
C ASN A 124 -15.20 10.00 -6.84
N ALA A 125 -15.06 9.51 -8.06
CA ALA A 125 -16.06 9.71 -9.11
C ALA A 125 -17.44 9.15 -8.71
N PHE A 126 -17.47 7.96 -8.10
CA PHE A 126 -18.71 7.35 -7.61
C PHE A 126 -19.34 8.14 -6.46
N ARG A 127 -18.53 8.61 -5.51
CA ARG A 127 -18.98 9.48 -4.42
C ARG A 127 -19.59 10.78 -4.95
N LEU A 128 -18.95 11.40 -5.94
CA LEU A 128 -19.47 12.60 -6.61
C LEU A 128 -20.77 12.30 -7.37
N LEU A 129 -20.86 11.16 -8.04
CA LEU A 129 -22.06 10.70 -8.75
C LEU A 129 -23.25 10.47 -7.81
N VAL A 130 -23.00 9.90 -6.63
CA VAL A 130 -24.01 9.72 -5.58
C VAL A 130 -24.40 11.07 -4.96
N GLY A 131 -23.45 11.98 -4.75
CA GLY A 131 -23.71 13.37 -4.33
C GLY A 131 -24.57 13.49 -3.07
N SER A 132 -24.41 12.58 -2.10
CA SER A 132 -25.13 12.59 -0.83
C SER A 132 -24.38 11.78 0.22
N SER A 133 -24.36 12.28 1.46
CA SER A 133 -23.78 11.58 2.62
C SER A 133 -24.67 10.43 3.15
N HIS A 134 -25.99 10.51 2.90
CA HIS A 134 -26.97 9.51 3.32
C HIS A 134 -27.93 9.19 2.16
N PRO A 135 -27.44 8.55 1.09
CA PRO A 135 -28.26 8.23 -0.06
C PRO A 135 -29.27 7.13 0.29
N THR A 136 -30.47 7.22 -0.30
CA THR A 136 -31.42 6.09 -0.26
C THR A 136 -30.91 4.95 -1.13
N ILE A 137 -31.38 3.73 -0.86
CA ILE A 137 -31.06 2.54 -1.67
C ILE A 137 -31.36 2.79 -3.16
N TRP A 138 -32.47 3.46 -3.47
CA TRP A 138 -32.84 3.83 -4.83
C TRP A 138 -31.80 4.73 -5.50
N LYS A 139 -31.31 5.75 -4.79
CA LYS A 139 -30.28 6.66 -5.30
C LYS A 139 -28.96 5.93 -5.57
N ILE A 140 -28.60 4.97 -4.71
CA ILE A 140 -27.43 4.11 -4.91
C ILE A 140 -27.60 3.24 -6.16
N ILE A 141 -28.76 2.59 -6.34
CA ILE A 141 -29.05 1.77 -7.53
C ILE A 141 -28.93 2.60 -8.80
N GLU A 142 -29.48 3.82 -8.82
CA GLU A 142 -29.35 4.71 -9.96
C GLU A 142 -27.89 5.12 -10.24
N ALA A 143 -27.11 5.39 -9.20
CA ALA A 143 -25.69 5.68 -9.34
C ALA A 143 -24.92 4.48 -9.93
N PHE A 144 -25.22 3.26 -9.49
CA PHE A 144 -24.62 2.05 -10.08
C PHE A 144 -24.97 1.87 -11.55
N LYS A 145 -26.24 2.07 -11.94
CA LYS A 145 -26.65 2.02 -13.35
C LYS A 145 -25.88 3.04 -14.20
N LYS A 146 -25.72 4.27 -13.70
CA LYS A 146 -24.93 5.30 -14.38
C LYS A 146 -23.45 4.90 -14.49
N GLN A 147 -22.87 4.34 -13.43
CA GLN A 147 -21.48 3.90 -13.43
C GLN A 147 -21.24 2.71 -14.36
N GLN A 148 -22.20 1.79 -14.46
CA GLN A 148 -22.18 0.70 -15.42
C GLN A 148 -22.14 1.23 -16.86
N ASN A 149 -23.03 2.16 -17.22
CA ASN A 149 -23.03 2.78 -18.55
C ASN A 149 -21.68 3.43 -18.89
N VAL A 150 -21.09 4.18 -17.95
CA VAL A 150 -19.76 4.79 -18.15
C VAL A 150 -18.67 3.71 -18.35
N THR A 151 -18.78 2.59 -17.66
CA THR A 151 -17.82 1.48 -17.76
C THR A 151 -17.95 0.75 -19.08
N GLU A 152 -19.17 0.50 -19.56
CA GLU A 152 -19.42 -0.11 -20.87
C GLU A 152 -18.85 0.74 -22.01
N VAL A 153 -19.05 2.07 -21.95
CA VAL A 153 -18.43 2.99 -22.91
C VAL A 153 -16.91 2.88 -22.89
N LYS A 154 -16.29 2.85 -21.69
CA LYS A 154 -14.83 2.65 -21.57
C LYS A 154 -14.36 1.31 -22.13
N LEU A 155 -15.13 0.24 -21.96
CA LEU A 155 -14.82 -1.07 -22.52
C LEU A 155 -14.87 -1.07 -24.06
N VAL A 156 -15.85 -0.37 -24.65
CA VAL A 156 -15.93 -0.21 -26.12
C VAL A 156 -14.71 0.56 -26.65
N HIS A 157 -14.31 1.65 -25.98
CA HIS A 157 -13.09 2.38 -26.33
C HIS A 157 -11.85 1.49 -26.22
N TYR A 158 -11.72 0.72 -25.14
CA TYR A 158 -10.62 -0.22 -24.96
C TYR A 158 -10.60 -1.30 -26.06
N GLY A 159 -11.76 -1.84 -26.44
CA GLY A 159 -11.89 -2.82 -27.52
C GLY A 159 -11.52 -2.27 -28.90
N ARG A 160 -11.61 -0.95 -29.11
CA ARG A 160 -11.11 -0.26 -30.31
C ARG A 160 -9.60 -0.03 -30.30
N GLY A 161 -8.92 -0.35 -29.19
CA GLY A 161 -7.50 -0.09 -29.00
C GLY A 161 -7.19 1.32 -28.48
N ASP A 162 -8.19 2.08 -28.03
CA ASP A 162 -7.96 3.38 -27.42
C ASP A 162 -7.13 3.23 -26.14
N LYS A 163 -5.98 3.91 -26.08
CA LYS A 163 -5.12 3.88 -24.90
C LYS A 163 -5.58 4.94 -23.90
N LYS A 164 -5.62 4.57 -22.61
CA LYS A 164 -5.78 5.55 -21.54
C LYS A 164 -4.66 6.59 -21.64
N PHE A 165 -5.01 7.86 -21.50
CA PHE A 165 -4.02 8.93 -21.41
C PHE A 165 -3.17 8.75 -20.16
N GLN A 166 -1.85 8.68 -20.33
CA GLN A 166 -0.88 8.65 -19.24
C GLN A 166 0.06 9.83 -19.41
N LYS A 167 0.31 10.59 -18.33
CA LYS A 167 1.33 11.65 -18.36
C LYS A 167 2.68 11.04 -18.68
N LYS A 168 3.46 11.70 -19.55
CA LYS A 168 4.78 11.23 -20.02
C LYS A 168 5.74 10.91 -18.85
N VAL A 169 5.69 11.71 -17.78
CA VAL A 169 6.51 11.50 -16.58
C VAL A 169 6.24 10.12 -15.97
N TYR A 170 4.98 9.75 -15.74
CA TYR A 170 4.64 8.44 -15.18
C TYR A 170 4.99 7.28 -16.11
N ALA A 171 4.82 7.46 -17.42
CA ALA A 171 5.24 6.45 -18.39
C ALA A 171 6.77 6.22 -18.36
N ARG A 172 7.56 7.30 -18.23
CA ARG A 172 9.02 7.23 -18.09
C ARG A 172 9.43 6.49 -16.82
N VAL A 173 8.83 6.87 -15.69
CA VAL A 173 9.11 6.26 -14.37
C VAL A 173 8.78 4.77 -14.40
N THR A 174 7.61 4.39 -14.94
CA THR A 174 7.20 2.98 -15.03
C THR A 174 8.19 2.15 -15.86
N LYS A 175 8.64 2.67 -17.01
CA LYS A 175 9.65 2.00 -17.84
C LYS A 175 11.00 1.86 -17.15
N SER A 176 11.45 2.93 -16.49
CA SER A 176 12.72 2.94 -15.77
C SER A 176 12.73 1.94 -14.61
N LEU A 177 11.64 1.88 -13.84
CA LEU A 177 11.46 0.88 -12.78
C LEU A 177 11.43 -0.55 -13.33
N PHE A 178 10.74 -0.78 -14.45
CA PHE A 178 10.77 -2.08 -15.13
C PHE A 178 12.20 -2.50 -15.46
N HIS A 179 13.00 -1.61 -16.04
CA HIS A 179 14.40 -1.91 -16.35
C HIS A 179 15.25 -2.17 -15.11
N LEU A 180 15.05 -1.42 -14.02
CA LEU A 180 15.77 -1.66 -12.77
C LEU A 180 15.40 -3.02 -12.17
N VAL A 181 14.11 -3.32 -12.07
CA VAL A 181 13.61 -4.58 -11.51
C VAL A 181 14.01 -5.79 -12.35
N ALA A 182 13.98 -5.67 -13.68
CA ALA A 182 14.36 -6.74 -14.60
C ALA A 182 15.86 -7.05 -14.58
N ASN A 183 16.71 -6.05 -14.29
CA ASN A 183 18.16 -6.19 -14.25
C ASN A 183 18.72 -6.16 -12.81
N TYR A 184 17.90 -6.53 -11.83
CA TYR A 184 18.33 -6.61 -10.44
C TYR A 184 19.49 -7.61 -10.29
N ASP A 185 20.58 -7.17 -9.65
CA ASP A 185 21.74 -7.99 -9.30
C ASP A 185 21.81 -8.12 -7.77
N SER A 186 21.75 -9.36 -7.27
CA SER A 186 21.81 -9.64 -5.84
C SER A 186 23.16 -9.31 -5.21
N LYS A 187 24.21 -9.08 -6.03
CA LYS A 187 25.53 -8.68 -5.53
C LYS A 187 25.59 -7.23 -5.04
N ASP A 188 24.68 -6.37 -5.50
CA ASP A 188 24.67 -4.95 -5.16
C ASP A 188 23.24 -4.42 -4.94
N PRO A 189 22.56 -4.89 -3.88
CA PRO A 189 21.18 -4.49 -3.59
C PRO A 189 21.06 -3.00 -3.24
N LEU A 190 22.08 -2.40 -2.62
CA LEU A 190 22.06 -0.99 -2.23
C LEU A 190 22.08 -0.06 -3.44
N LYS A 191 22.88 -0.36 -4.47
CA LYS A 191 22.85 0.38 -5.73
C LYS A 191 21.50 0.28 -6.43
N PHE A 192 20.86 -0.89 -6.37
CA PHE A 192 19.50 -1.04 -6.88
C PHE A 192 18.53 -0.11 -6.14
N LEU A 193 18.53 -0.13 -4.79
CA LEU A 193 17.66 0.72 -3.98
C LEU A 193 17.90 2.21 -4.25
N SER A 194 19.16 2.64 -4.37
CA SER A 194 19.52 4.01 -4.78
C SER A 194 18.94 4.38 -6.15
N GLY A 195 19.02 3.46 -7.13
CA GLY A 195 18.39 3.64 -8.43
C GLY A 195 16.87 3.82 -8.36
N ILE A 196 16.20 3.11 -7.45
CA ILE A 196 14.77 3.27 -7.20
C ILE A 196 14.48 4.64 -6.56
N VAL A 197 15.24 5.09 -5.55
CA VAL A 197 15.10 6.44 -4.95
C VAL A 197 15.11 7.52 -6.02
N HIS A 198 16.13 7.51 -6.87
CA HIS A 198 16.29 8.51 -7.92
C HIS A 198 15.15 8.50 -8.95
N ASN A 199 14.42 7.39 -9.07
CA ASN A 199 13.26 7.32 -9.95
C ASN A 199 12.04 8.04 -9.42
N PHE A 200 11.92 8.21 -8.10
CA PHE A 200 10.78 8.85 -7.44
C PHE A 200 11.07 10.29 -7.03
N ASN A 201 12.34 10.70 -6.96
CA ASN A 201 12.77 12.09 -6.83
C ASN A 201 12.78 12.77 -8.22
N TYR A 202 11.63 13.29 -8.66
CA TYR A 202 11.48 14.04 -9.93
C TYR A 202 11.12 15.51 -9.74
#